data_AF-A0A1B6JFR4-F1
#
_entry.id   AF-A0A1B6JFR4-F1
#
_cell.length_a   1.000
_cell.length_b   1.000
_cell.length_c   1.000
_cell.angle_alpha   90.00
_cell.angle_beta   90.00
_cell.angle_gamma   90.00
#
_symmetry.space_group_name_H-M   'P 1'
#
loop_
_entity.id
_entity.type
_entity.pdbx_description
1 polymer ?
#
loop_
_entity_poly.entity_id
_entity_poly.type
_entity_poly.pdbx_seq_one_letter_code
_entity_poly.pdbx_strand_id
1 'polypeptide(L)'
;LNKFLAQDAQSVKKVILIFPVVGHSFIPPDRVFGRMEGKIKKHTTLLTDKEYIEIFKSCATVIRLGQECPMLDWKEAVSATLREPKDWHFRLRPTKRILIIKTKQGNLKVRGETN
;
A
#
# COMPACT_ATOMS: atom_id res chain seq x y z
N LEU A 1 12.12 -17.84 9.31
CA LEU A 1 10.80 -17.48 9.92
C LEU A 1 11.05 -16.62 11.16
N ASN A 2 10.31 -15.53 11.32
CA ASN A 2 10.57 -14.48 12.32
C ASN A 2 10.29 -15.01 13.75
N LYS A 3 11.13 -14.67 14.74
CA LYS A 3 11.10 -15.24 16.11
C LYS A 3 9.74 -15.05 16.82
N PHE A 4 9.01 -14.00 16.46
CA PHE A 4 7.67 -13.69 16.97
C PHE A 4 6.54 -14.60 16.47
N LEU A 5 6.77 -15.38 15.40
CA LEU A 5 5.82 -16.37 14.89
C LEU A 5 6.16 -17.80 15.34
N ALA A 6 7.27 -17.98 16.06
CA ALA A 6 7.77 -19.29 16.48
C ALA A 6 7.52 -19.62 17.96
N GLN A 7 6.92 -18.69 18.72
CA GLN A 7 6.51 -18.92 20.10
C GLN A 7 5.00 -19.08 20.16
N ASP A 8 4.55 -20.19 20.76
CA ASP A 8 3.15 -20.41 21.07
C ASP A 8 2.67 -19.39 22.10
N ALA A 9 1.62 -18.63 21.75
CA ALA A 9 0.99 -17.70 22.66
C ALA A 9 0.22 -18.48 23.75
N GLN A 10 0.79 -18.59 24.95
CA GLN A 10 0.25 -19.38 26.07
C GLN A 10 -1.20 -19.01 26.49
N SER A 11 -1.69 -17.82 26.11
CA SER A 11 -3.05 -17.34 26.41
C SER A 11 -4.09 -17.65 25.33
N VAL A 12 -3.67 -18.06 24.13
CA VAL A 12 -4.58 -18.27 23.00
C VAL A 12 -5.02 -19.72 22.95
N LYS A 13 -6.23 -20.00 23.44
CA LYS A 13 -6.77 -21.37 23.50
C LYS A 13 -7.21 -21.93 22.14
N LYS A 14 -7.50 -21.06 21.17
CA LYS A 14 -7.97 -21.45 19.84
C LYS A 14 -7.71 -20.33 18.82
N VAL A 15 -7.03 -20.68 17.72
CA VAL A 15 -6.93 -19.83 16.53
C VAL A 15 -7.76 -20.48 15.44
N ILE A 16 -8.79 -19.79 14.95
CA ILE A 16 -9.59 -20.25 13.81
C ILE A 16 -9.16 -19.46 12.59
N LEU A 17 -8.43 -20.12 11.69
CA LEU A 17 -8.08 -19.57 10.38
C LEU A 17 -9.18 -19.98 9.39
N ILE A 18 -10.03 -19.04 9.02
CA ILE A 18 -11.04 -19.24 7.97
C ILE A 18 -10.45 -18.74 6.67
N PHE A 19 -10.01 -19.66 5.83
CA PHE A 19 -9.58 -19.32 4.47
C PHE A 19 -10.81 -19.23 3.56
N PRO A 20 -10.96 -18.16 2.76
CA PRO A 20 -12.07 -18.07 1.82
C PRO A 20 -11.93 -19.18 0.76
N VAL A 21 -13.02 -19.93 0.54
CA VAL A 21 -13.09 -20.90 -0.54
C VAL A 21 -13.07 -20.14 -1.87
N VAL A 22 -12.19 -20.56 -2.79
CA VAL A 22 -12.04 -19.94 -4.11
C VAL A 22 -13.40 -19.96 -4.83
N GLY A 23 -13.89 -18.79 -5.26
CA GLY A 23 -15.19 -18.66 -5.94
C GLY A 23 -16.38 -18.26 -5.06
N HIS A 24 -16.21 -18.20 -3.74
CA HIS A 24 -17.26 -17.80 -2.79
C HIS A 24 -16.78 -16.73 -1.83
N SER A 25 -16.33 -15.60 -2.37
CA SER A 25 -15.96 -14.48 -1.54
C SER A 25 -17.23 -13.78 -1.04
N PHE A 26 -17.75 -14.27 0.09
CA PHE A 26 -18.98 -13.79 0.72
C PHE A 26 -18.82 -12.45 1.43
N ILE A 27 -17.64 -11.84 1.35
CA ILE A 27 -17.38 -10.57 2.01
C ILE A 27 -18.24 -9.47 1.36
N PRO A 28 -18.76 -8.53 2.16
CA PRO A 28 -19.62 -7.46 1.66
C PRO A 28 -19.07 -6.70 0.44
N PRO A 29 -17.75 -6.41 0.33
CA PRO A 29 -17.18 -5.76 -0.86
C PRO A 29 -17.43 -6.52 -2.16
N ASP A 30 -17.37 -7.84 -2.14
CA ASP A 30 -17.45 -8.63 -3.37
C ASP A 30 -18.87 -8.71 -3.91
N ARG A 31 -19.87 -8.63 -3.03
CA ARG A 31 -21.27 -8.47 -3.45
C ARG A 31 -21.49 -7.13 -4.14
N VAL A 32 -20.81 -6.08 -3.70
CA VAL A 32 -20.87 -4.76 -4.33
C VAL A 32 -20.21 -4.82 -5.71
N PHE A 33 -19.06 -5.49 -5.84
CA PHE A 33 -18.41 -5.69 -7.14
C PHE A 33 -19.25 -6.53 -8.11
N GLY A 34 -19.86 -7.63 -7.65
CA GLY A 34 -20.74 -8.43 -8.51
C GLY A 34 -21.98 -7.65 -8.98
N ARG A 35 -22.58 -6.82 -8.12
CA ARG A 35 -23.68 -5.92 -8.50
C ARG A 35 -23.25 -4.87 -9.52
N MET A 36 -22.05 -4.32 -9.35
CA MET A 36 -21.46 -3.34 -10.24
C MET A 36 -21.17 -3.96 -11.62
N GLU A 37 -20.52 -5.12 -11.65
CA GLU A 37 -20.22 -5.87 -12.88
C GLU A 37 -21.50 -6.23 -13.64
N GLY A 38 -22.53 -6.70 -12.94
CA GLY A 38 -23.83 -7.00 -13.55
C GLY A 38 -24.53 -5.79 -14.16
N LYS A 39 -24.31 -4.57 -13.63
CA LYS A 39 -24.82 -3.32 -14.23
C LYS A 39 -23.99 -2.89 -15.45
N ILE A 40 -22.66 -3.01 -15.38
CA ILE A 40 -21.77 -2.67 -16.49
C ILE A 40 -22.02 -3.59 -17.69
N LYS A 41 -22.13 -4.90 -17.47
CA LYS A 41 -22.37 -5.90 -18.53
C LYS A 41 -23.66 -5.68 -19.33
N LYS A 42 -24.64 -4.96 -18.77
CA LYS A 42 -25.90 -4.64 -19.46
C LYS A 42 -25.75 -3.51 -20.47
N HIS A 43 -24.67 -2.72 -20.41
CA HIS A 43 -24.41 -1.66 -21.37
C HIS A 43 -23.65 -2.25 -22.55
N THR A 44 -24.27 -2.24 -23.73
CA THR A 44 -23.68 -2.75 -24.98
C THR A 44 -22.80 -1.70 -25.68
N THR A 45 -22.83 -0.46 -25.21
CA THR A 45 -22.09 0.68 -25.77
C THR A 45 -20.88 1.04 -24.91
N LEU A 46 -19.89 1.70 -25.53
CA LEU A 46 -18.77 2.30 -24.80
C LEU A 46 -19.30 3.40 -23.87
N LEU A 47 -19.00 3.29 -22.59
CA LEU A 47 -19.36 4.27 -21.56
C LEU A 47 -18.24 5.28 -21.36
N THR A 48 -18.62 6.49 -21.05
CA THR A 48 -17.74 7.58 -20.64
C THR A 48 -17.42 7.51 -19.15
N ASP A 49 -16.35 8.19 -18.73
CA ASP A 49 -15.93 8.24 -17.32
C ASP A 49 -17.06 8.68 -16.36
N LYS A 50 -17.93 9.59 -16.80
CA LYS A 50 -19.04 10.10 -16.00
C LYS A 50 -20.10 9.02 -15.77
N GLU A 51 -20.44 8.27 -16.82
CA GLU A 51 -21.44 7.20 -16.76
C GLU A 51 -20.95 6.05 -15.87
N TYR A 52 -19.66 5.71 -15.92
CA TYR A 52 -19.07 4.75 -14.98
C TYR A 52 -19.18 5.23 -13.53
N ILE A 53 -18.88 6.50 -13.25
CA ILE A 53 -19.00 7.07 -11.91
C ILE A 53 -20.45 7.01 -11.41
N GLU A 54 -21.44 7.25 -12.27
CA GLU A 54 -22.86 7.12 -11.92
C GLU A 54 -23.24 5.68 -11.58
N ILE A 55 -22.78 4.71 -12.39
CA ILE A 55 -22.97 3.28 -12.10
C ILE A 55 -22.33 2.93 -10.75
N PHE A 56 -21.12 3.41 -10.46
CA PHE A 56 -20.44 3.16 -9.20
C PHE A 56 -21.16 3.76 -8.00
N LYS A 57 -21.62 5.02 -8.11
CA LYS A 57 -22.42 5.72 -7.09
C LYS A 57 -23.71 4.97 -6.75
N SER A 58 -24.29 4.27 -7.72
CA SER A 58 -25.50 3.46 -7.51
C SER A 58 -25.27 2.17 -6.71
N CYS A 59 -24.02 1.78 -6.48
CA CYS A 59 -23.63 0.55 -5.78
C CYS A 59 -22.82 0.82 -4.50
N ALA A 60 -22.07 1.92 -4.44
CA ALA A 60 -21.18 2.27 -3.33
C ALA A 60 -20.94 3.78 -3.25
N THR A 61 -20.39 4.23 -2.13
CA THR A 61 -19.84 5.58 -2.00
C THR A 61 -18.56 5.69 -2.82
N VAL A 62 -18.56 6.56 -3.82
CA VAL A 62 -17.39 6.82 -4.68
C VAL A 62 -16.62 7.98 -4.09
N ILE A 63 -15.34 7.75 -3.75
CA ILE A 63 -14.42 8.81 -3.33
C ILE A 63 -13.46 9.12 -4.47
N ARG A 64 -13.44 10.37 -4.95
CA ARG A 64 -12.56 10.76 -6.06
C ARG A 64 -11.19 11.21 -5.55
N LEU A 65 -10.18 10.44 -5.92
CA LEU A 65 -8.76 10.80 -5.75
C LEU A 65 -8.47 12.15 -6.42
N GLY A 66 -7.80 13.04 -5.68
CA GLY A 66 -7.45 14.39 -6.12
C GLY A 66 -8.56 15.44 -5.94
N GLN A 67 -9.81 15.04 -5.66
CA GLN A 67 -10.91 15.98 -5.39
C GLN A 67 -11.34 15.92 -3.92
N GLU A 68 -11.83 14.75 -3.49
CA GLU A 68 -12.34 14.52 -2.13
C GLU A 68 -11.24 13.93 -1.24
N CYS A 69 -10.32 13.16 -1.83
CA CYS A 69 -9.13 12.66 -1.18
C CYS A 69 -7.92 13.43 -1.70
N PRO A 70 -7.29 14.31 -0.90
CA PRO A 70 -6.14 15.08 -1.36
C PRO A 70 -4.99 14.14 -1.70
N MET A 71 -4.45 14.30 -2.90
CA MET A 71 -3.26 13.56 -3.32
C MET A 71 -2.04 14.30 -2.77
N LEU A 72 -1.46 13.77 -1.69
CA LEU A 72 -0.26 14.35 -1.09
C LEU A 72 0.97 14.00 -1.95
N ASP A 73 1.80 14.99 -2.27
CA ASP A 73 3.09 14.74 -2.92
C ASP A 73 4.08 14.20 -1.88
N TRP A 74 4.44 12.94 -2.04
CA TRP A 74 5.41 12.28 -1.16
C TRP A 74 6.80 12.93 -1.24
N LYS A 75 7.18 13.54 -2.38
CA LYS A 75 8.47 14.24 -2.52
C LYS A 75 8.50 15.51 -1.71
N GLU A 76 7.41 16.28 -1.75
CA GLU A 76 7.25 17.46 -0.90
C GLU A 76 7.25 17.08 0.58
N ALA A 77 6.51 16.01 0.93
CA ALA A 77 6.50 15.50 2.31
C ALA A 77 7.90 15.06 2.76
N VAL A 78 8.67 14.39 1.89
CA VAL A 78 10.07 14.04 2.15
C VAL A 78 10.93 15.28 2.33
N SER A 79 10.80 16.29 1.48
CA SER A 79 11.55 17.54 1.61
C SER A 79 11.19 18.34 2.86
N ALA A 80 9.94 18.26 3.32
CA ALA A 80 9.47 18.92 4.53
C ALA A 80 9.90 18.21 5.81
N THR A 81 10.05 16.87 5.76
CA THR A 81 10.37 16.05 6.94
C THR A 81 11.86 15.76 7.09
N LEU A 82 12.57 15.52 5.98
CA LEU A 82 14.01 15.32 5.97
C LEU A 82 14.71 16.67 5.83
N ARG A 83 15.59 16.96 6.79
CA ARG A 83 16.53 18.08 6.68
C ARG A 83 17.42 17.89 5.47
N GLU A 84 17.87 18.99 4.89
CA GLU A 84 18.89 18.93 3.85
C GLU A 84 20.17 18.29 4.42
N PRO A 85 20.96 17.55 3.59
CA PRO A 85 22.20 16.92 4.05
C PRO A 85 23.21 17.86 4.74
N LYS A 86 23.15 19.17 4.44
CA LYS A 86 23.96 20.21 5.07
C LYS A 86 23.61 20.46 6.54
N ASP A 87 22.36 20.21 6.93
CA ASP A 87 21.79 20.46 8.26
C ASP A 87 21.71 19.17 9.09
N TRP A 88 22.32 18.09 8.61
CA TRP A 88 22.41 16.84 9.36
C TRP A 88 23.41 16.97 10.50
N HIS A 89 23.08 16.38 11.65
CA HIS A 89 23.94 16.37 12.83
C HIS A 89 25.22 15.52 12.64
N PHE A 90 25.34 14.83 11.51
CA PHE A 90 26.51 14.08 11.10
C PHE A 90 26.90 14.46 9.67
N ARG A 91 28.21 14.54 9.41
CA ARG A 91 28.74 14.77 8.07
C ARG A 91 28.96 13.45 7.37
N LEU A 92 28.43 13.31 6.17
CA LEU A 92 28.85 12.26 5.27
C LEU A 92 30.29 12.55 4.84
N ARG A 93 31.19 11.57 4.98
CA ARG A 93 32.54 11.72 4.43
C ARG A 93 32.43 11.91 2.91
N PRO A 94 33.16 12.87 2.32
CA PRO A 94 33.22 13.01 0.87
C PRO A 94 33.76 11.69 0.31
N THR A 95 32.87 10.94 -0.32
CA THR A 95 33.14 9.61 -0.88
C THR A 95 32.48 9.53 -2.24
N LYS A 96 33.10 8.82 -3.17
CA LYS A 96 32.62 8.78 -4.56
C LYS A 96 31.26 8.08 -4.68
N ARG A 97 31.01 7.09 -3.81
CA ARG A 97 29.79 6.29 -3.77
C ARG A 97 29.42 5.93 -2.33
N ILE A 98 28.13 6.03 -2.01
CA ILE A 98 27.55 5.52 -0.77
C ILE A 98 26.81 4.23 -1.11
N LEU A 99 27.28 3.12 -0.56
CA LEU A 99 26.69 1.80 -0.71
C LEU A 99 25.77 1.53 0.49
N ILE A 100 24.47 1.44 0.24
CA ILE A 100 23.47 1.03 1.22
C ILE A 100 23.14 -0.44 0.94
N ILE A 101 23.71 -1.35 1.72
CA ILE A 101 23.57 -2.79 1.52
C ILE A 101 22.64 -3.34 2.60
N LYS A 102 21.52 -3.93 2.18
CA LYS A 102 20.63 -4.68 3.06
C LYS A 102 21.21 -6.07 3.28
N THR A 103 21.61 -6.37 4.51
CA THR A 103 22.09 -7.70 4.86
C THR A 103 20.93 -8.68 5.04
N LYS A 104 21.21 -9.98 4.86
CA LYS A 104 20.21 -11.06 4.99
C LYS A 104 19.53 -11.11 6.37
N GLN A 105 20.15 -10.53 7.39
CA GLN A 105 19.60 -10.41 8.75
C GLN A 105 18.67 -9.19 8.94
N GLY A 106 18.44 -8.39 7.90
CA GLY A 106 17.56 -7.22 7.95
C GLY A 106 18.27 -5.91 8.33
N ASN A 107 19.55 -5.96 8.71
CA ASN A 107 20.32 -4.78 9.08
C ASN A 107 20.80 -4.03 7.82
N LEU A 108 20.73 -2.69 7.86
CA LEU A 108 21.24 -1.81 6.82
C LEU A 108 22.70 -1.47 7.13
N LYS A 109 23.62 -1.80 6.21
CA LYS A 109 25.03 -1.40 6.29
C LYS A 109 25.26 -0.27 5.30
N VAL A 110 25.65 0.90 5.80
CA VAL A 110 26.04 2.07 4.98
C VAL A 110 27.56 2.16 4.96
N ARG A 111 28.18 2.07 3.77
CA ARG A 111 29.64 2.21 3.59
C ARG A 111 29.92 3.22 2.48
N GLY A 112 30.85 4.14 2.74
CA GLY A 112 31.43 5.00 1.71
C GLY A 112 32.61 4.31 1.04
N GLU A 113 32.64 4.29 -0.29
CA GLU A 113 33.78 3.81 -1.08
C GLU A 113 34.68 5.00 -1.43
N THR A 114 35.95 4.92 -1.00
CA THR A 114 37.02 5.86 -1.35
C THR A 114 37.93 5.12 -2.33
N ASN A 115 38.48 5.81 -3.35
CA ASN A 115 39.32 5.18 -4.39
C ASN A 115 40.38 4.24 -3.81
#